data_AF-A0A973XD59-F1
#
_entry.id   AF-A0A973XD59-F1
#
_cell.length_a   1.000
_cell.length_b   1.000
_cell.length_c   1.000
_cell.angle_alpha   90.00
_cell.angle_beta   90.00
_cell.angle_gamma   90.00
#
_symmetry.space_group_name_H-M   'P 1'
#
loop_
_entity.id
_entity.type
_entity.pdbx_description
1 polymer ?
#
loop_
_entity_poly.entity_id
_entity_poly.type
_entity_poly.pdbx_seq_one_letter_code
_entity_poly.pdbx_strand_id
1 'polypeptide(L)' 'NLGMREVQSTRIGELVMRELKKLDKVAYVRFASVYRNFEDIDEFRTLVDEVSR' A
#
# COMPACT_ATOMS: atom_id res chain seq x y z
N ASN A 1 -5.73 27.77 11.61
CA ASN A 1 -5.70 26.47 12.30
C ASN A 1 -6.59 25.48 11.56
N LEU A 2 -6.04 24.73 10.60
CA LEU A 2 -6.77 23.61 9.98
C LEU A 2 -6.73 22.43 10.97
N GLY A 3 -7.49 22.59 12.06
CA GLY A 3 -7.48 21.73 13.24
C GLY A 3 -8.24 20.43 13.02
N MET A 4 -7.77 19.56 12.13
CA MET A 4 -8.15 18.15 12.19
C MET A 4 -7.29 17.50 13.27
N ARG A 5 -7.89 17.27 14.43
CA ARG A 5 -7.22 16.62 15.58
C ARG A 5 -6.91 15.14 15.31
N GLU A 6 -7.60 14.54 14.35
CA GLU A 6 -7.47 13.15 13.94
C GLU A 6 -7.43 13.05 12.41
N VAL A 7 -6.73 12.03 11.91
CA VAL A 7 -6.61 11.73 10.48
C VAL A 7 -7.01 10.28 10.27
N GLN A 8 -7.85 10.02 9.26
CA GLN A 8 -8.21 8.65 8.91
C GLN A 8 -6.95 7.86 8.53
N SER A 9 -6.77 6.68 9.12
CA SER A 9 -5.62 5.81 8.83
C SER A 9 -5.54 5.39 7.37
N THR A 10 -6.69 5.27 6.68
CA THR A 10 -6.79 5.01 5.24
C THR A 10 -6.05 6.05 4.42
N ARG A 11 -6.20 7.34 4.76
CA ARG A 11 -5.48 8.43 4.09
C ARG A 11 -3.97 8.30 4.22
N ILE A 12 -3.49 7.86 5.38
CA ILE A 12 -2.05 7.63 5.59
C ILE A 12 -1.58 6.40 4.80
N GLY A 13 -2.35 5.30 4.83
CA GLY A 13 -2.05 4.10 4.06
C GLY A 13 -1.96 4.35 2.56
N GLU A 14 -2.87 5.14 2.00
CA GLU A 14 -2.82 5.56 0.59
C GLU A 14 -1.58 6.40 0.25
N LEU A 15 -1.18 7.31 1.14
CA LEU A 15 0.05 8.09 0.97
C LEU A 15 1.28 7.19 0.98
N VAL A 16 1.36 6.26 1.93
CA VAL A 16 2.46 5.29 2.03
C VAL A 16 2.53 4.40 0.79
N MET A 17 1.40 3.85 0.33
CA MET A 17 1.34 3.03 -0.89
C MET A 17 1.87 3.77 -2.11
N ARG A 18 1.48 5.03 -2.29
CA ARG A 18 1.89 5.86 -3.43
C ARG A 18 3.40 6.15 -3.42
N GLU A 19 3.96 6.44 -2.26
CA GLU A 19 5.39 6.77 -2.17
C GLU A 19 6.26 5.51 -2.22
N LEU A 20 5.87 4.42 -1.56
CA LEU A 20 6.58 3.14 -1.64
C LEU A 20 6.60 2.58 -3.06
N LYS A 21 5.52 2.71 -3.84
CA LYS A 21 5.47 2.26 -5.25
C LYS A 21 6.59 2.87 -6.10
N LYS A 22 7.01 4.10 -5.79
CA LYS A 22 8.10 4.81 -6.49
C LYS A 22 9.47 4.52 -5.91
N LEU A 23 9.54 4.35 -4.58
CA LEU A 23 10.80 4.27 -3.84
C LEU A 23 11.37 2.86 -3.80
N ASP A 24 10.56 1.86 -3.46
CA ASP A 24 11.01 0.48 -3.22
C ASP A 24 9.88 -0.51 -3.49
N LYS A 25 10.08 -1.33 -4.53
CA LYS A 25 9.13 -2.36 -4.98
C LYS A 25 8.88 -3.44 -3.91
N VAL A 26 9.91 -3.85 -3.15
CA VAL A 26 9.80 -4.89 -2.12
C VAL A 26 9.04 -4.36 -0.90
N ALA A 27 9.33 -3.13 -0.46
CA ALA A 27 8.62 -2.49 0.63
C ALA A 27 7.15 -2.22 0.27
N TYR A 28 6.87 -1.79 -0.97
CA TYR A 28 5.50 -1.64 -1.48
C TYR A 28 4.71 -2.94 -1.37
N VAL A 29 5.26 -4.06 -1.85
CA VAL A 29 4.60 -5.36 -1.80
C VAL A 29 4.32 -5.80 -0.35
N ARG A 30 5.30 -5.69 0.55
CA ARG A 30 5.13 -6.02 1.98
C ARG A 30 4.04 -5.20 2.65
N PHE A 31 4.00 -3.90 2.37
CA PHE A 31 2.98 -3.01 2.93
C PHE A 31 1.60 -3.34 2.35
N ALA A 32 1.51 -3.53 1.03
CA ALA A 32 0.27 -3.87 0.34
C ALA A 32 -0.34 -5.18 0.85
N SER A 33 0.48 -6.19 1.15
CA SER A 33 0.02 -7.48 1.67
C SER A 33 -0.83 -7.36 2.94
N VAL A 34 -0.45 -6.45 3.85
CA VAL A 34 -1.19 -6.22 5.09
C VAL A 34 -2.30 -5.19 4.87
N TYR A 35 -1.99 -4.09 4.17
CA TYR A 35 -2.92 -2.98 4.00
C TYR A 35 -4.17 -3.34 3.20
N ARG A 36 -4.05 -4.23 2.21
CA ARG A 36 -5.17 -4.70 1.38
C ARG A 36 -5.82 -5.98 1.90
N ASN A 37 -5.26 -6.60 2.94
CA ASN A 37 -5.75 -7.85 3.55
C ASN A 37 -6.15 -8.89 2.50
N PHE A 38 -5.21 -9.24 1.61
CA PHE A 38 -5.49 -10.22 0.57
C PHE A 38 -5.81 -11.57 1.21
N GLU A 39 -6.93 -12.16 0.80
CA GLU A 39 -7.36 -13.49 1.25
C GLU A 39 -6.82 -14.59 0.32
N ASP A 40 -6.44 -14.22 -0.91
CA ASP A 40 -6.00 -15.15 -1.96
C ASP A 40 -4.55 -14.89 -2.40
N ILE A 41 -3.81 -15.97 -2.62
CA ILE A 41 -2.45 -15.94 -3.17
C ILE A 41 -2.44 -15.44 -4.63
N ASP A 42 -3.53 -15.61 -5.37
CA ASP A 42 -3.66 -15.11 -6.74
C ASP A 42 -3.74 -13.58 -6.81
N GLU A 43 -4.36 -12.94 -5.81
CA GLU A 43 -4.38 -11.47 -5.66
C GLU A 43 -2.96 -10.94 -5.38
N PHE A 44 -2.21 -11.65 -4.54
CA PHE A 44 -0.82 -11.33 -4.26
C PHE A 44 0.06 -11.49 -5.51
N ARG A 45 -0.12 -12.57 -6.28
CA ARG A 45 0.63 -12.80 -7.52
C ARG A 45 0.37 -11.70 -8.55
N THR A 46 -0.89 -11.29 -8.71
CA THR A 46 -1.27 -10.18 -9.60
C THR A 46 -0.57 -8.88 -9.23
N LEU A 47 -0.49 -8.57 -7.93
CA LEU A 47 0.24 -7.40 -7.43
C LEU A 47 1.74 -7.48 -7.76
N VAL A 48 2.37 -8.64 -7.53
CA VAL A 48 3.80 -8.84 -7.83
C VAL A 48 4.07 -8.69 -9.33
N ASP A 49 3.19 -9.21 -10.17
CA ASP A 49 3.30 -9.08 -11.64
C ASP A 49 3.12 -7.62 -12.10
N GLU A 50 2.21 -6.84 -11.49
CA GLU A 50 2.05 -5.41 -11.76
C GLU A 50 3.32 -4.62 -11.44
N VAL A 51 3.97 -4.96 -10.33
CA VAL A 51 5.15 -4.25 -9.81
C VAL A 51 6.44 -4.69 -10.50
N SER A 52 6.49 -5.92 -11.05
CA SER A 52 7.70 -6.44 -11.71
C SER A 52 7.86 -5.99 -13.16
N ARG A 53 6.80 -5.39 -13.74
CA ARG A 53 6.88 -4.65 -15.00
C ARG A 53 7.51 -3.26 -14.81
#